data_AF-A0A7X7F4P4-F1
#
_entry.id   AF-A0A7X7F4P4-F1
#
_cell.length_a   1.000
_cell.length_b   1.000
_cell.length_c   1.000
_cell.angle_alpha   90.00
_cell.angle_beta   90.00
_cell.angle_gamma   90.00
#
_symmetry.space_group_name_H-M   'P 1'
#
loop_
_entity.id
_entity.type
_entity.pdbx_description
1 polymer ?
#
loop_
_entity_poly.entity_id
_entity_poly.type
_entity_poly.pdbx_seq_one_letter_code
_entity_poly.pdbx_strand_id
1 'polypeptide(L)'
;MSTVLNQVPDSLTVADEPWSSVDEAIRSRISSFLTTFRPRTTSVERRSDQRYSFPHLIHLTPVHADDTPIQEEMIVVVGKDISARGLGFFHTKP
;
A
#
# COMPACT_ATOMS: atom_id res chain seq x y z
N MET A 1 6.90 -41.21 26.52
CA MET A 1 7.15 -40.69 25.16
C MET A 1 5.92 -41.02 24.32
N SER A 2 4.94 -40.12 24.29
CA SER A 2 4.69 -39.17 23.18
C SER A 2 4.39 -39.86 21.85
N THR A 3 3.12 -39.84 21.44
CA THR A 3 2.67 -39.17 20.20
C THR A 3 1.15 -39.06 20.23
N VAL A 4 0.68 -37.83 20.11
CA VAL A 4 -0.71 -37.40 20.07
C VAL A 4 -1.25 -37.65 18.67
N LEU A 5 -2.31 -38.44 18.54
CA LEU A 5 -3.16 -38.44 17.35
C LEU A 5 -4.22 -37.34 17.56
N ASN A 6 -4.08 -36.25 16.80
CA ASN A 6 -5.07 -35.19 16.70
C ASN A 6 -6.39 -35.79 16.17
N GLN A 7 -7.36 -35.99 17.05
CA GLN A 7 -8.75 -36.13 16.66
C GLN A 7 -9.33 -34.73 16.46
N VAL A 8 -9.74 -34.46 15.23
CA VAL A 8 -10.59 -33.32 14.89
C VAL A 8 -11.96 -33.57 15.54
N PRO A 9 -12.46 -32.72 16.44
CA PRO A 9 -13.86 -32.75 16.78
C PRO A 9 -14.64 -32.14 15.62
N ASP A 10 -15.44 -32.97 14.97
CA ASP A 10 -16.59 -32.55 14.19
C ASP A 10 -17.48 -31.63 15.05
N SER A 11 -18.05 -30.62 14.40
CA SER A 11 -19.07 -29.71 14.92
C SER A 11 -18.56 -28.45 15.63
N LEU A 12 -18.23 -27.43 14.83
CA LEU A 12 -18.46 -26.05 15.22
C LEU A 12 -19.85 -25.65 14.70
N THR A 13 -20.88 -25.91 15.50
CA THR A 13 -22.04 -25.04 15.51
C THR A 13 -21.54 -23.65 15.92
N VAL A 14 -21.24 -22.82 14.92
CA VAL A 14 -20.93 -21.41 15.11
C VAL A 14 -22.19 -20.75 15.63
N ALA A 15 -22.33 -20.75 16.96
CA ALA A 15 -23.22 -19.82 17.62
C ALA A 15 -22.78 -18.42 17.19
N ASP A 16 -23.72 -17.63 16.67
CA ASP A 16 -23.58 -16.20 16.42
C ASP A 16 -23.23 -15.51 17.74
N GLU A 17 -21.95 -15.55 18.10
CA GLU A 17 -21.44 -14.98 19.33
C GLU A 17 -21.32 -13.45 19.19
N PRO A 18 -21.69 -12.68 20.23
CA PRO A 18 -21.96 -11.23 20.21
C PRO A 18 -20.76 -10.31 19.92
N TRP A 19 -19.58 -10.87 19.62
CA TRP A 19 -18.33 -10.16 19.29
C TRP A 19 -18.44 -9.31 18.03
N SER A 20 -19.38 -9.64 17.13
CA SER A 20 -19.70 -8.83 15.95
C SER A 20 -20.06 -7.38 16.31
N SER A 21 -20.78 -7.17 17.42
CA SER A 21 -21.23 -5.83 17.84
C SER A 21 -20.09 -4.97 18.39
N VAL A 22 -19.14 -5.57 19.11
CA VAL A 22 -17.96 -4.91 19.65
C VAL A 22 -17.00 -4.56 18.51
N ASP A 23 -16.80 -5.48 17.57
CA ASP A 23 -16.00 -5.26 16.37
C ASP A 23 -16.58 -4.15 15.49
N GLU A 24 -17.91 -4.09 15.35
CA GLU A 24 -18.59 -3.03 14.60
C GLU A 24 -18.46 -1.68 15.29
N ALA A 25 -18.58 -1.63 16.63
CA ALA A 25 -18.35 -0.41 17.39
C ALA A 25 -16.91 0.10 17.26
N ILE A 26 -15.93 -0.81 17.28
CA ILE A 26 -14.51 -0.48 17.08
C ILE A 26 -14.28 0.00 15.65
N ARG A 27 -14.80 -0.71 14.63
CA ARG A 27 -14.69 -0.31 13.21
C ARG A 27 -15.32 1.05 12.95
N SER A 28 -16.50 1.30 13.51
CA SER A 28 -17.20 2.59 13.43
C SER A 28 -16.38 3.71 14.06
N ARG A 29 -15.78 3.46 15.24
CA ARG A 29 -14.92 4.43 15.93
C ARG A 29 -13.65 4.74 15.13
N ILE A 30 -12.99 3.70 14.59
CA ILE A 30 -11.80 3.85 13.73
C ILE A 30 -12.16 4.62 12.46
N SER A 31 -13.27 4.26 11.81
CA SER A 31 -13.76 4.95 10.61
C SER A 31 -14.04 6.43 10.88
N SER A 32 -14.75 6.75 11.96
CA SER A 32 -15.02 8.14 12.39
C SER A 32 -13.75 8.91 12.75
N PHE A 33 -12.77 8.26 13.35
CA PHE A 33 -11.48 8.88 13.65
C PHE A 33 -10.74 9.19 12.35
N LEU A 34 -10.63 8.23 11.44
CA LEU A 34 -9.96 8.40 10.15
C LEU A 34 -10.64 9.46 9.27
N THR A 35 -11.97 9.58 9.28
CA THR A 35 -12.69 10.64 8.55
C THR A 35 -12.41 12.05 9.08
N THR A 36 -11.99 12.18 10.34
CA THR A 36 -11.58 13.46 10.94
C THR A 36 -10.23 13.94 10.38
N PHE A 37 -9.33 13.01 10.05
CA PHE A 37 -8.02 13.32 9.45
C PHE A 37 -8.01 13.29 7.92
N ARG A 38 -9.09 12.80 7.30
CA ARG A 38 -9.27 12.92 5.86
C ARG A 38 -9.62 14.38 5.56
N PRO A 39 -8.77 15.12 4.81
CA PRO A 39 -9.15 16.45 4.40
C PRO A 39 -10.45 16.36 3.59
N ARG A 40 -11.47 17.13 3.97
CA ARG A 40 -12.68 17.32 3.16
C ARG A 40 -12.27 18.09 1.91
N THR A 41 -11.75 17.41 0.90
CA THR A 41 -11.29 18.06 -0.32
C THR A 41 -12.50 18.33 -1.22
N THR A 42 -13.03 19.55 -1.13
CA THR A 42 -13.73 20.22 -2.25
C THR A 42 -12.75 20.76 -3.30
N SER A 43 -11.46 20.56 -3.10
CA SER A 43 -10.42 20.73 -4.12
C SER A 43 -10.53 19.59 -5.13
N VAL A 44 -10.60 19.90 -6.43
CA VAL A 44 -10.33 18.94 -7.51
C VAL A 44 -9.02 18.24 -7.17
N GLU A 45 -9.11 16.97 -6.77
CA GLU A 45 -7.93 16.16 -6.48
C GLU A 45 -7.14 16.05 -7.78
N ARG A 46 -5.92 16.62 -7.82
CA ARG A 46 -5.06 16.57 -9.01
C ARG A 46 -4.44 15.19 -9.19
N ARG A 47 -4.36 14.37 -8.13
CA ARG A 47 -3.82 13.01 -8.19
C ARG A 47 -4.96 12.04 -8.51
N SER A 48 -5.18 11.80 -9.80
CA SER A 48 -6.19 10.86 -10.30
C SER A 48 -5.87 9.40 -9.98
N ASP A 49 -4.59 9.08 -9.79
CA ASP A 49 -4.11 7.70 -9.76
C ASP A 49 -3.67 7.29 -8.36
N GLN A 50 -4.06 6.08 -7.97
CA GLN A 50 -3.59 5.44 -6.75
C GLN A 50 -2.07 5.20 -6.84
N ARG A 51 -1.38 5.56 -5.76
CA ARG A 51 0.06 5.38 -5.59
C ARG A 51 0.33 4.28 -4.58
N TYR A 52 1.21 3.36 -4.94
CA TYR A 52 1.69 2.28 -4.08
C TYR A 52 3.11 2.57 -3.64
N SER A 53 3.43 2.28 -2.37
CA SER A 53 4.79 2.39 -1.86
C SER A 53 5.72 1.48 -2.65
N PHE A 54 6.88 2.00 -3.08
CA PHE A 54 7.86 1.24 -3.86
C PHE A 54 9.30 1.58 -3.46
N PRO A 55 9.76 1.18 -2.26
CA PRO A 55 11.06 1.56 -1.70
C PRO A 55 12.21 0.66 -2.19
N HIS A 56 12.41 0.60 -3.50
CA HIS A 56 13.49 -0.19 -4.13
C HIS A 56 14.52 0.69 -4.81
N LEU A 57 15.73 0.17 -5.02
CA LEU A 57 16.73 0.83 -5.87
C LEU A 57 16.31 0.71 -7.34
N ILE A 58 16.38 1.83 -8.06
CA ILE A 58 15.95 1.92 -9.45
C ILE A 58 17.09 2.52 -10.27
N HIS A 59 17.44 1.85 -11.37
CA HIS A 59 18.31 2.40 -12.40
C HIS A 59 17.46 3.23 -13.37
N LEU A 60 17.67 4.54 -13.41
CA LEU A 60 17.06 5.43 -14.39
C LEU A 60 18.09 5.68 -15.49
N THR A 61 17.72 5.35 -16.73
CA THR A 61 18.53 5.67 -17.91
C THR A 61 17.80 6.75 -18.68
N PRO A 62 18.36 7.97 -18.78
CA PRO A 62 17.80 9.00 -19.65
C PRO A 62 17.73 8.53 -21.09
N VAL A 63 16.79 9.10 -21.84
CA VAL A 63 16.65 8.83 -23.28
C VAL A 63 16.76 10.12 -24.06
N HIS A 64 17.32 10.04 -25.26
CA HIS A 64 17.29 11.11 -26.25
C HIS A 64 15.85 11.34 -26.75
N ALA A 65 15.64 12.39 -27.55
CA ALA A 65 14.34 12.70 -28.15
C ALA A 65 13.84 11.63 -29.13
N ASP A 66 14.71 10.72 -29.57
CA ASP A 66 14.41 9.56 -30.41
C ASP A 66 14.26 8.25 -29.60
N ASP A 67 14.06 8.36 -28.28
CA ASP A 67 13.94 7.26 -27.33
C ASP A 67 15.19 6.37 -27.20
N THR A 68 16.34 6.78 -27.74
CA THR A 68 17.59 6.03 -27.57
C THR A 68 18.21 6.25 -26.17
N PRO A 69 18.63 5.19 -25.45
CA PRO A 69 19.10 5.32 -24.08
C PRO A 69 20.53 5.88 -23.98
N ILE A 70 20.74 6.81 -23.05
CA ILE A 70 22.03 7.44 -22.74
C ILE A 70 22.66 6.73 -21.55
N GLN A 71 23.36 5.62 -21.81
CA GLN A 71 23.91 4.74 -20.76
C GLN A 71 24.89 5.45 -19.81
N GLU A 72 25.67 6.40 -20.34
CA GLU A 72 26.66 7.16 -19.57
C GLU A 72 26.03 8.08 -18.51
N GLU A 73 24.75 8.40 -18.66
CA GLU A 73 23.98 9.25 -17.74
C GLU A 73 23.07 8.44 -16.79
N MET A 74 23.24 7.11 -16.72
CA MET A 74 22.46 6.27 -15.83
C MET A 74 22.68 6.67 -14.36
N ILE A 75 21.59 6.83 -13.62
CA ILE A 75 21.61 7.12 -12.19
C ILE A 75 20.86 6.06 -11.39
N VAL A 76 21.31 5.85 -10.15
CA VAL A 76 20.61 5.00 -9.17
C VAL A 76 19.85 5.90 -8.20
N VAL A 77 18.56 5.66 -8.05
CA VAL A 77 17.67 6.39 -7.13
C VAL A 77 16.96 5.44 -6.19
N VAL A 78 16.45 5.97 -5.08
CA VAL A 78 15.57 5.23 -4.17
C VAL A 78 14.13 5.53 -4.54
N GLY A 79 13.37 4.50 -4.93
CA GLY A 79 11.95 4.60 -5.22
C GLY A 79 11.15 5.07 -3.99
N LYS A 80 10.10 5.84 -4.24
CA LYS A 80 9.18 6.34 -3.21
C LYS A 80 7.80 5.74 -3.42
N ASP A 81 7.21 6.01 -4.57
CA ASP A 81 5.89 5.54 -4.94
C ASP A 81 5.76 5.29 -6.44
N ILE A 82 4.91 4.36 -6.83
CA ILE A 82 4.58 4.07 -8.24
C ILE A 82 3.06 4.13 -8.45
N SER A 83 2.67 4.58 -9.63
CA SER A 83 1.28 4.65 -10.11
C SER A 83 1.21 4.25 -11.58
N ALA A 84 0.00 4.11 -12.12
CA ALA A 84 -0.22 3.77 -13.53
C ALA A 84 0.46 4.74 -14.52
N ARG A 85 0.71 5.99 -14.11
CA ARG A 85 1.22 7.05 -14.99
C ARG A 85 2.56 7.61 -14.58
N GLY A 86 3.20 7.06 -13.56
CA GLY A 86 4.50 7.59 -13.15
C GLY A 86 5.10 6.99 -11.91
N LEU A 87 6.33 7.43 -11.66
CA LEU A 87 7.22 6.98 -10.61
C LEU A 87 7.73 8.19 -9.81
N GLY A 88 7.61 8.13 -8.49
CA GLY A 88 8.28 9.04 -7.56
C GLY A 88 9.52 8.39 -6.97
N PHE A 89 10.59 9.18 -6.81
CA PHE A 89 11.85 8.73 -6.22
C PHE A 89 12.54 9.84 -5.43
N PHE A 90 13.50 9.47 -4.59
CA PHE A 90 14.40 10.37 -3.91
C PHE A 90 15.72 10.46 -4.68
N HIS A 91 16.18 11.68 -4.95
CA HIS A 91 17.49 11.95 -5.53
C HIS A 91 18.39 12.59 -4.48
N THR A 92 19.69 12.26 -4.50
CA THR A 92 20.65 12.72 -3.48
C THR A 92 21.01 14.19 -3.61
N LYS A 93 20.79 14.79 -4.80
CA LYS A 93 20.99 16.21 -5.08
C LYS A 93 19.67 16.82 -5.58
N PRO A 94 19.11 17.84 -4.93
CA PRO A 94 17.87 18.48 -5.37
C PRO A 94 18.04 19.19 -6.72
#